data_AF-A0A9P6DBC9-F1
#
_entry.id   AF-A0A9P6DBC9-F1
#
_cell.length_a   1.000
_cell.length_b   1.000
_cell.length_c   1.000
_cell.angle_alpha   90.00
_cell.angle_beta   90.00
_cell.angle_gamma   90.00
#
_symmetry.space_group_name_H-M   'P 1'
#
loop_
_entity.id
_entity.type
_entity.pdbx_description
1 polymer ?
#
loop_
_entity_poly.entity_id
_entity_poly.type
_entity_poly.pdbx_seq_one_letter_code
_entity_poly.pdbx_strand_id
1 'polypeptide(L)'
;MTTGNMCTKAVTTSAHRIFLINLTHPHLRTSSLLGRTAYKYPSDRSYIVSRALSFRIPACQFSPRRPITSPIARPHSSSSIMTTFYDLSATLPGGKPYPFSQLKGKVVLIVNVASQCGFTPQYKGLQALYEKYHEKGLEILGFPCNQFGGQEPGTDDEIATFCERNHGVTFPLMVKSDVNGDQSNEVYKWLKERKAGLLGLTRIKWNFEKFLIDKEGNVVHRWASTTRPEAIDKEVAKLLQ
;
A
#
# COMPACT_ATOMS: atom_id res chain seq x y z
N MET A 1 65.40 -5.75 36.57
CA MET A 1 66.50 -5.84 35.58
C MET A 1 65.94 -6.74 34.49
N THR A 2 65.49 -6.28 33.32
CA THR A 2 66.13 -5.49 32.25
C THR A 2 64.98 -5.00 31.36
N THR A 3 64.58 -3.72 31.39
CA THR A 3 64.77 -2.70 30.33
C THR A 3 64.57 -3.16 28.88
N GLY A 4 63.70 -2.46 28.13
CA GLY A 4 63.64 -2.55 26.65
C GLY A 4 62.50 -1.75 26.01
N ASN A 5 62.62 -0.42 25.99
CA ASN A 5 61.81 0.56 25.26
C ASN A 5 61.88 0.41 23.72
N MET A 6 60.88 1.01 23.05
CA MET A 6 60.91 1.83 21.80
C MET A 6 59.82 1.41 20.82
N CYS A 7 59.24 2.27 19.99
CA CYS A 7 59.03 3.71 19.96
C CYS A 7 58.08 3.93 18.77
N THR A 8 57.23 4.94 18.88
CA THR A 8 56.25 5.47 17.93
C THR A 8 56.74 5.65 16.47
N LYS A 9 55.80 5.60 15.52
CA LYS A 9 55.51 6.72 14.59
C LYS A 9 54.20 6.49 13.81
N ALA A 10 53.21 7.33 14.11
CA ALA A 10 52.16 7.70 13.16
C ALA A 10 52.73 8.78 12.23
N VAL A 11 52.47 8.66 10.93
CA VAL A 11 52.69 9.73 9.95
C VAL A 11 51.39 9.89 9.16
N THR A 12 50.77 11.03 9.39
CA THR A 12 49.73 11.65 8.59
C THR A 12 50.34 12.21 7.30
N THR A 13 49.73 11.93 6.15
CA THR A 13 49.95 12.73 4.93
C THR A 13 48.62 13.01 4.24
N SER A 14 48.23 14.27 4.33
CA SER A 14 47.26 14.96 3.49
C SER A 14 47.83 15.12 2.08
N ALA A 15 47.02 14.89 1.04
CA ALA A 15 47.30 15.40 -0.29
C ALA A 15 45.99 15.63 -1.05
N HIS A 16 45.62 16.91 -1.16
CA HIS A 16 44.69 17.42 -2.17
C HIS A 16 45.21 17.06 -3.56
N ARG A 17 44.36 16.47 -4.41
CA ARG A 17 44.54 16.47 -5.87
C ARG A 17 43.37 17.19 -6.53
N ILE A 18 43.65 18.44 -6.86
CA ILE A 18 42.98 19.22 -7.90
C ILE A 18 43.22 18.48 -9.22
N PHE A 19 42.17 18.04 -9.90
CA PHE A 19 42.27 17.58 -11.28
C PHE A 19 41.80 18.69 -12.21
N LEU A 20 42.76 19.15 -13.01
CA LEU A 20 42.66 20.19 -14.00
C LEU A 20 41.74 19.75 -15.15
N ILE A 21 40.92 20.70 -15.59
CA ILE A 21 40.04 20.60 -16.75
C ILE A 21 40.91 20.69 -18.00
N ASN A 22 40.99 19.61 -18.78
CA ASN A 22 41.62 19.61 -20.09
C ASN A 22 40.67 20.26 -21.11
N LEU A 23 41.07 21.43 -21.62
CA LEU A 23 40.50 22.08 -22.80
C LEU A 23 41.28 21.61 -24.03
N THR A 24 40.66 20.82 -24.90
CA THR A 24 41.17 20.56 -26.25
C THR A 24 40.12 20.99 -27.28
N HIS A 25 40.56 21.89 -28.17
CA HIS A 25 39.80 22.37 -29.34
C HIS A 25 39.54 21.25 -30.34
N PRO A 26 38.37 21.20 -30.99
CA PRO A 26 38.20 20.50 -32.24
C PRO A 26 38.25 21.44 -33.45
N HIS A 27 38.97 20.97 -34.46
CA HIS A 27 39.20 21.56 -35.77
C HIS A 27 37.93 21.54 -36.64
N LEU A 28 37.77 22.60 -37.44
CA LEU A 28 36.74 22.75 -38.48
C LEU A 28 36.83 21.65 -39.56
N ARG A 29 35.70 21.05 -39.91
CA ARG A 29 35.41 20.52 -41.26
C ARG A 29 33.96 20.78 -41.63
N THR A 30 33.82 21.46 -42.76
CA THR A 30 32.58 21.67 -43.53
C THR A 30 32.21 20.39 -44.29
N SER A 31 30.93 19.99 -44.29
CA SER A 31 30.21 19.61 -45.51
C SER A 31 28.72 19.41 -45.22
N SER A 32 27.94 19.90 -46.17
CA SER A 32 26.50 19.91 -46.38
C SER A 32 25.78 18.54 -46.27
N LEU A 33 24.54 18.54 -45.78
CA LEU A 33 23.30 18.31 -46.57
C LEU A 33 22.10 17.99 -45.66
N LEU A 34 21.07 18.83 -45.81
CA LEU A 34 19.62 18.57 -45.80
C LEU A 34 18.95 17.77 -44.67
N GLY A 35 17.92 18.40 -44.08
CA GLY A 35 16.76 17.68 -43.53
C GLY A 35 16.28 18.13 -42.15
N ARG A 36 15.81 19.38 -42.01
CA ARG A 36 15.00 19.78 -40.84
C ARG A 36 13.52 19.82 -41.24
N THR A 37 12.75 18.88 -40.72
CA THR A 37 11.30 18.94 -40.64
C THR A 37 10.90 20.03 -39.64
N ALA A 38 10.37 21.14 -40.14
CA ALA A 38 9.76 22.18 -39.34
C ALA A 38 8.29 21.81 -39.05
N TYR A 39 7.93 21.70 -37.77
CA TYR A 39 6.54 21.68 -37.33
C TYR A 39 5.94 23.08 -37.52
N LYS A 40 4.98 23.19 -38.43
CA LYS A 40 4.24 24.41 -38.74
C LYS A 40 2.87 24.33 -38.06
N TYR A 41 2.61 25.18 -37.07
CA TYR A 41 1.27 25.42 -36.55
C TYR A 41 0.49 26.31 -37.54
N PRO A 42 -0.70 25.90 -38.02
CA PRO A 42 -1.54 26.79 -38.81
C PRO A 42 -2.41 27.66 -37.87
N SER A 43 -2.20 28.97 -37.96
CA SER A 43 -3.16 29.99 -37.55
C SER A 43 -4.05 30.33 -38.74
N ASP A 44 -5.32 29.93 -38.70
CA ASP A 44 -6.33 30.46 -39.63
C ASP A 44 -7.59 30.83 -38.87
N ARG A 45 -7.90 32.12 -38.92
CA ARG A 45 -9.08 32.76 -38.33
C ARG A 45 -9.92 33.27 -39.49
N SER A 46 -11.00 32.56 -39.80
CA SER A 46 -11.92 32.92 -40.89
C SER A 46 -13.24 33.41 -40.29
N TYR A 47 -13.57 34.69 -40.52
CA TYR A 47 -14.87 35.26 -40.19
C TYR A 47 -15.86 34.97 -41.33
N ILE A 48 -16.95 34.25 -41.03
CA ILE A 48 -18.10 34.14 -41.92
C ILE A 48 -19.17 35.13 -41.43
N VAL A 49 -19.43 36.15 -42.26
CA VAL A 49 -20.59 37.02 -42.15
C VAL A 49 -21.76 36.28 -42.80
N SER A 50 -22.82 36.00 -42.03
CA SER A 50 -24.08 35.49 -42.60
C SER A 50 -25.27 36.30 -42.11
N ARG A 51 -26.09 36.69 -43.09
CA ARG A 51 -27.25 37.58 -43.01
C ARG A 51 -28.30 37.08 -42.01
N ALA A 52 -28.85 38.02 -41.24
CA ALA A 52 -30.05 37.80 -40.45
C ALA A 52 -31.28 37.65 -41.37
N LEU A 53 -31.95 36.48 -41.30
CA LEU A 53 -33.33 36.32 -41.75
C LEU A 53 -34.26 36.42 -40.53
N SER A 54 -35.14 37.41 -40.54
CA SER A 54 -36.18 37.60 -39.54
C SER A 54 -37.30 36.56 -39.72
N PHE A 55 -37.47 35.66 -38.75
CA PHE A 55 -38.66 34.83 -38.62
C PHE A 55 -39.52 35.34 -37.46
N ARG A 56 -40.79 35.63 -37.75
CA ARG A 56 -41.82 35.99 -36.76
C ARG A 56 -42.20 34.76 -35.95
N ILE A 57 -42.15 34.87 -34.62
CA ILE A 57 -42.61 33.86 -33.66
C ILE A 57 -44.10 34.11 -33.39
N PRO A 58 -45.02 33.13 -33.56
CA PRO A 58 -46.38 33.25 -33.06
C PRO A 58 -46.43 32.99 -31.55
N ALA A 59 -47.17 33.84 -30.84
CA ALA A 59 -47.40 33.72 -29.41
C ALA A 59 -48.23 32.45 -29.10
N CYS A 60 -47.62 31.49 -28.39
CA CYS A 60 -48.32 30.30 -27.91
C CYS A 60 -48.84 30.57 -26.49
N GLN A 61 -50.16 30.49 -26.33
CA GLN A 61 -50.88 30.75 -25.07
C GLN A 61 -50.54 29.69 -24.01
N PHE A 62 -50.21 30.16 -22.81
CA PHE A 62 -49.92 29.34 -21.64
C PHE A 62 -51.24 28.94 -20.96
N SER A 63 -51.60 27.66 -20.96
CA SER A 63 -52.64 27.13 -20.08
C SER A 63 -52.03 26.57 -18.79
N PRO A 64 -52.60 26.88 -17.61
CA PRO A 64 -52.13 26.34 -16.35
C PRO A 64 -52.52 24.86 -16.22
N ARG A 65 -51.52 23.97 -16.15
CA ARG A 65 -51.74 22.56 -15.78
C ARG A 65 -51.95 22.46 -14.26
N ARG A 66 -52.96 21.68 -13.86
CA ARG A 66 -53.31 21.38 -12.46
C ARG A 66 -52.17 20.61 -11.76
N PRO A 67 -51.97 20.80 -10.44
CA PRO A 67 -50.98 20.04 -9.69
C PRO A 67 -51.38 18.57 -9.61
N ILE A 68 -50.50 17.70 -10.10
CA ILE A 68 -50.59 16.25 -9.90
C ILE A 68 -50.01 15.97 -8.51
N THR A 69 -50.88 15.70 -7.53
CA THR A 69 -50.46 15.12 -6.25
C THR A 69 -50.25 13.62 -6.44
N SER A 70 -49.03 13.22 -6.79
CA SER A 70 -48.60 11.83 -6.65
C SER A 70 -48.26 11.57 -5.17
N PRO A 71 -48.70 10.46 -4.56
CA PRO A 71 -48.28 10.10 -3.23
C PRO A 71 -46.77 9.79 -3.27
N ILE A 72 -46.00 10.52 -2.48
CA ILE A 72 -44.58 10.28 -2.24
C ILE A 72 -44.46 8.87 -1.64
N ALA A 73 -44.05 7.91 -2.47
CA ALA A 73 -43.59 6.62 -1.98
C ALA A 73 -42.38 6.88 -1.08
N ARG A 74 -42.49 6.47 0.18
CA ARG A 74 -41.39 6.56 1.15
C ARG A 74 -40.23 5.72 0.61
N PRO A 75 -39.00 6.23 0.57
CA PRO A 75 -37.86 5.36 0.31
C PRO A 75 -37.81 4.35 1.45
N HIS A 76 -37.95 3.06 1.10
CA HIS A 76 -37.68 1.97 2.02
C HIS A 76 -36.23 2.12 2.49
N SER A 77 -36.06 2.32 3.79
CA SER A 77 -34.78 2.32 4.48
C SER A 77 -34.07 1.00 4.20
N SER A 78 -33.10 1.03 3.29
CA SER A 78 -32.13 -0.05 3.11
C SER A 78 -31.32 -0.17 4.40
N SER A 79 -31.69 -1.11 5.27
CA SER A 79 -30.82 -1.55 6.35
C SER A 79 -29.57 -2.15 5.70
N SER A 80 -28.51 -1.35 5.61
CA SER A 80 -27.20 -1.84 5.20
C SER A 80 -26.73 -2.82 6.27
N ILE A 81 -26.73 -4.12 5.97
CA ILE A 81 -26.04 -5.10 6.80
C ILE A 81 -24.57 -4.70 6.78
N MET A 82 -24.10 -4.13 7.88
CA MET A 82 -22.72 -3.72 8.04
C MET A 82 -21.84 -4.97 8.11
N THR A 83 -21.01 -5.19 7.09
CA THR A 83 -20.04 -6.30 7.07
C THR A 83 -19.14 -6.24 8.29
N THR A 84 -19.11 -7.32 9.05
CA THR A 84 -18.25 -7.51 10.22
C THR A 84 -16.95 -8.20 9.82
N PHE A 85 -15.96 -8.20 10.71
CA PHE A 85 -14.70 -8.93 10.49
C PHE A 85 -14.93 -10.41 10.20
N TYR A 86 -15.92 -11.02 10.86
CA TYR A 86 -16.20 -12.46 10.76
C TYR A 86 -16.95 -12.88 9.49
N ASP A 87 -17.48 -11.91 8.73
CA ASP A 87 -18.08 -12.14 7.42
C ASP A 87 -17.03 -12.20 6.30
N LEU A 88 -15.79 -11.83 6.60
CA LEU A 88 -14.69 -11.82 5.64
C LEU A 88 -14.08 -13.22 5.47
N SER A 89 -13.32 -13.37 4.39
CA SER A 89 -12.46 -14.53 4.16
C SER A 89 -11.21 -14.12 3.38
N ALA A 90 -10.19 -14.96 3.46
CA ALA A 90 -9.01 -14.90 2.61
C ALA A 90 -8.75 -16.27 1.97
N THR A 91 -7.68 -16.38 1.20
CA THR A 91 -7.33 -17.62 0.49
C THR A 91 -5.93 -18.03 0.91
N LEU A 92 -5.76 -19.30 1.29
CA LEU A 92 -4.46 -19.92 1.53
C LEU A 92 -3.81 -20.36 0.21
N PRO A 93 -2.48 -20.55 0.17
CA PRO A 93 -1.81 -21.26 -0.91
C PRO A 93 -2.53 -22.57 -1.28
N GLY A 94 -2.60 -22.87 -2.58
CA GLY A 94 -3.40 -23.97 -3.11
C GLY A 94 -4.91 -23.67 -3.26
N GLY A 95 -5.33 -22.42 -3.05
CA GLY A 95 -6.70 -21.96 -3.34
C GLY A 95 -7.73 -22.30 -2.26
N LYS A 96 -7.30 -22.80 -1.10
CA LYS A 96 -8.20 -23.16 0.00
C LYS A 96 -8.75 -21.90 0.69
N PRO A 97 -10.08 -21.75 0.87
CA PRO A 97 -10.65 -20.64 1.63
C PRO A 97 -10.23 -20.67 3.10
N TYR A 98 -9.98 -19.48 3.66
CA TYR A 98 -9.75 -19.23 5.08
C TYR A 98 -10.86 -18.30 5.59
N PRO A 99 -12.01 -18.83 6.02
CA PRO A 99 -13.11 -18.01 6.52
C PRO A 99 -12.74 -17.39 7.87
N PHE A 100 -12.99 -16.09 8.06
CA PHE A 100 -12.64 -15.42 9.32
C PHE A 100 -13.61 -15.75 10.45
N SER A 101 -14.76 -16.36 10.15
CA SER A 101 -15.67 -16.90 11.15
C SER A 101 -15.01 -17.91 12.11
N GLN A 102 -13.93 -18.60 11.69
CA GLN A 102 -13.14 -19.50 12.55
C GLN A 102 -12.27 -18.76 13.58
N LEU A 103 -12.14 -17.44 13.44
CA LEU A 103 -11.34 -16.57 14.33
C LEU A 103 -12.16 -15.95 15.45
N LYS A 104 -13.45 -16.29 15.56
CA LYS A 104 -14.33 -15.76 16.62
C LYS A 104 -13.73 -16.01 18.00
N GLY A 105 -13.66 -14.96 18.81
CA GLY A 105 -13.11 -15.01 20.16
C GLY A 105 -11.58 -15.00 20.23
N LYS A 106 -10.88 -14.92 19.09
CA LYS A 106 -9.42 -14.75 19.03
C LYS A 106 -9.05 -13.28 18.89
N VAL A 107 -7.89 -12.92 19.42
CA VAL A 107 -7.20 -11.68 19.04
C VAL A 107 -6.46 -11.95 17.74
N VAL A 108 -6.62 -11.08 16.73
CA VAL A 108 -6.03 -11.31 15.40
C VAL A 108 -5.10 -10.16 15.03
N LEU A 109 -3.86 -10.48 14.67
CA LEU A 109 -2.91 -9.53 14.10
C LEU A 109 -2.76 -9.78 12.59
N ILE A 110 -3.19 -8.83 11.77
CA ILE A 110 -3.05 -8.90 10.31
C ILE A 110 -1.87 -8.05 9.87
N VAL A 111 -0.98 -8.61 9.04
CA VAL A 111 0.26 -7.94 8.60
C VAL A 111 0.44 -8.11 7.09
N ASN A 112 0.72 -7.04 6.34
CA ASN A 112 1.16 -7.17 4.95
C ASN A 112 2.66 -7.43 4.94
N VAL A 113 3.11 -8.46 4.25
CA VAL A 113 4.50 -8.94 4.37
C VAL A 113 5.22 -8.98 3.02
N ALA A 114 6.54 -9.04 3.09
CA ALA A 114 7.44 -9.09 1.95
C ALA A 114 8.74 -9.83 2.30
N SER A 115 9.25 -10.67 1.40
CA SER A 115 10.50 -11.45 1.59
C SER A 115 11.77 -10.64 1.34
N GLN A 116 11.74 -9.64 0.44
CA GLN A 116 12.92 -8.88 0.01
C GLN A 116 12.86 -7.42 0.50
N CYS A 117 12.46 -7.22 1.77
CA CYS A 117 12.27 -5.91 2.37
C CYS A 117 13.28 -5.66 3.49
N GLY A 118 13.68 -4.39 3.71
CA GLY A 118 14.49 -4.02 4.87
C GLY A 118 13.82 -4.30 6.23
N PHE A 119 12.50 -4.51 6.24
CA PHE A 119 11.73 -4.90 7.42
C PHE A 119 11.49 -6.42 7.55
N THR A 120 11.94 -7.24 6.59
CA THR A 120 11.83 -8.70 6.64
C THR A 120 12.38 -9.32 7.94
N PRO A 121 13.43 -8.79 8.61
CA PRO A 121 13.82 -9.29 9.93
C PRO A 121 12.71 -9.27 10.99
N GLN A 122 11.63 -8.49 10.81
CA GLN A 122 10.47 -8.50 11.71
C GLN A 122 9.69 -9.81 11.71
N TYR A 123 9.84 -10.69 10.72
CA TYR A 123 9.24 -12.03 10.78
C TYR A 123 9.63 -12.78 12.05
N LYS A 124 10.89 -12.66 12.51
CA LYS A 124 11.35 -13.29 13.75
C LYS A 124 10.60 -12.75 14.98
N GLY A 125 10.36 -11.44 15.03
CA GLY A 125 9.61 -10.83 16.12
C GLY A 125 8.12 -11.20 16.08
N LEU A 126 7.53 -11.30 14.89
CA LEU A 126 6.15 -11.77 14.71
C LEU A 126 6.01 -13.24 15.12
N GLN A 127 6.96 -14.08 14.72
CA GLN A 127 6.99 -15.50 15.08
C GLN A 127 7.14 -15.68 16.59
N ALA A 128 8.05 -14.95 17.24
CA ALA A 128 8.19 -14.99 18.70
C ALA A 128 6.91 -14.54 19.43
N LEU A 129 6.22 -13.51 18.90
CA LEU A 129 4.93 -13.08 19.43
C LEU A 129 3.85 -14.17 19.25
N TYR A 130 3.86 -14.85 18.10
CA TYR A 130 2.95 -15.96 17.82
C TYR A 130 3.18 -17.12 18.77
N GLU A 131 4.42 -17.61 18.90
CA GLU A 131 4.77 -18.69 19.83
C GLU A 131 4.36 -18.38 21.27
N LYS A 132 4.54 -17.13 21.70
CA LYS A 132 4.22 -16.69 23.07
C LYS A 132 2.72 -16.68 23.39
N TYR A 133 1.87 -16.41 22.39
CA TYR A 133 0.46 -16.08 22.61
C TYR A 133 -0.54 -16.89 21.78
N HIS A 134 -0.09 -17.72 20.84
CA HIS A 134 -0.98 -18.47 19.96
C HIS A 134 -1.92 -19.39 20.75
N GLU A 135 -1.37 -20.18 21.66
CA GLU A 135 -2.14 -21.05 22.56
C GLU A 135 -3.05 -20.28 23.53
N LYS A 136 -2.83 -18.97 23.69
CA LYS A 136 -3.63 -18.07 24.53
C LYS A 136 -4.73 -17.35 23.75
N GLY A 137 -4.86 -17.62 22.44
CA GLY A 137 -5.91 -17.06 21.60
C GLY A 137 -5.45 -15.97 20.63
N LEU A 138 -4.14 -15.81 20.41
CA LEU A 138 -3.62 -14.97 19.31
C LEU A 138 -3.61 -15.75 17.99
N GLU A 139 -4.09 -15.11 16.92
CA GLU A 139 -3.81 -15.53 15.55
C GLU A 139 -3.03 -14.43 14.82
N ILE A 140 -2.02 -14.80 14.02
CA ILE A 140 -1.33 -13.85 13.12
C ILE A 140 -1.62 -14.30 11.69
N LEU A 141 -2.03 -13.37 10.83
CA LEU A 141 -2.25 -13.63 9.40
C LEU A 141 -1.32 -12.75 8.57
N GLY A 142 -0.42 -13.38 7.82
CA GLY A 142 0.44 -12.70 6.85
C GLY A 142 -0.20 -12.60 5.48
N PHE A 143 -0.18 -11.42 4.89
CA PHE A 143 -0.65 -11.15 3.52
C PHE A 143 0.54 -10.71 2.67
N PRO A 144 1.18 -11.62 1.93
CA PRO A 144 2.24 -11.27 1.00
C PRO A 144 1.76 -10.24 -0.03
N CYS A 145 2.55 -9.21 -0.29
CA CYS A 145 2.16 -8.13 -1.20
C CYS A 145 3.35 -7.57 -1.98
N ASN A 146 3.23 -7.51 -3.31
CA ASN A 146 4.31 -7.03 -4.18
C ASN A 146 4.22 -5.54 -4.54
N GLN A 147 3.21 -4.81 -4.04
CA GLN A 147 2.95 -3.42 -4.42
C GLN A 147 4.01 -2.41 -3.92
N PHE A 148 4.92 -2.84 -3.04
CA PHE A 148 5.88 -1.97 -2.36
C PHE A 148 7.30 -2.31 -2.81
N GLY A 149 7.78 -1.60 -3.84
CA GLY A 149 9.13 -1.75 -4.37
C GLY A 149 9.42 -3.10 -5.04
N GLY A 150 8.38 -3.89 -5.39
CA GLY A 150 8.58 -5.20 -6.01
C GLY A 150 9.24 -6.23 -5.07
N GLN A 151 9.08 -6.06 -3.76
CA GLN A 151 9.82 -6.81 -2.73
C GLN A 151 9.22 -8.18 -2.37
N GLU A 152 8.21 -8.63 -3.11
CA GLU A 152 7.60 -9.96 -2.98
C GLU A 152 7.35 -10.58 -4.37
N PRO A 153 8.41 -10.79 -5.19
CA PRO A 153 8.25 -11.21 -6.58
C PRO A 153 7.84 -12.68 -6.73
N GLY A 154 8.19 -13.53 -5.76
CA GLY A 154 7.99 -14.99 -5.83
C GLY A 154 6.53 -15.43 -5.85
N THR A 155 6.30 -16.69 -6.22
CA THR A 155 5.01 -17.36 -6.15
C THR A 155 4.61 -17.65 -4.70
N ASP A 156 3.35 -18.00 -4.45
CA ASP A 156 2.86 -18.29 -3.09
C ASP A 156 3.67 -19.42 -2.41
N ASP A 157 4.04 -20.46 -3.15
CA ASP A 157 4.84 -21.59 -2.66
C ASP A 157 6.30 -21.19 -2.34
N GLU A 158 6.90 -20.34 -3.19
CA GLU A 158 8.24 -19.80 -2.96
C GLU A 158 8.27 -18.90 -1.72
N ILE A 159 7.24 -18.07 -1.53
CA ILE A 159 7.10 -17.19 -0.37
C ILE A 159 6.93 -18.00 0.91
N ALA A 160 6.05 -19.01 0.91
CA ALA A 160 5.85 -19.89 2.05
C ALA A 160 7.16 -20.60 2.44
N THR A 161 7.85 -21.17 1.45
CA THR A 161 9.15 -21.83 1.63
C THR A 161 10.20 -20.85 2.18
N PHE A 162 10.24 -19.63 1.67
CA PHE A 162 11.18 -18.60 2.15
C PHE A 162 10.93 -18.26 3.62
N CYS A 163 9.67 -18.02 4.00
CA CYS A 163 9.30 -17.62 5.35
C CYS A 163 9.56 -18.74 6.37
N GLU A 164 9.25 -19.99 6.00
CA GLU A 164 9.53 -21.16 6.83
C GLU A 164 11.04 -21.35 7.00
N ARG A 165 11.80 -21.48 5.90
CA ARG A 165 13.22 -21.85 5.96
C ARG A 165 14.11 -20.77 6.59
N ASN A 166 13.82 -19.49 6.33
CA ASN A 166 14.71 -18.40 6.75
C ASN A 166 14.28 -17.75 8.07
N HIS A 167 13.01 -17.89 8.45
CA HIS A 167 12.44 -17.18 9.60
C HIS A 167 11.64 -18.07 10.56
N GLY A 168 11.43 -19.35 10.24
CA GLY A 168 10.67 -20.27 11.09
C GLY A 168 9.20 -19.89 11.22
N VAL A 169 8.64 -19.18 10.22
CA VAL A 169 7.26 -18.69 10.28
C VAL A 169 6.29 -19.88 10.28
N THR A 170 5.47 -19.98 11.32
CA THR A 170 4.43 -21.01 11.46
C THR A 170 3.01 -20.45 11.41
N PHE A 171 2.85 -19.14 11.49
CA PHE A 171 1.54 -18.51 11.35
C PHE A 171 1.06 -18.54 9.88
N PRO A 172 -0.27 -18.58 9.63
CA PRO A 172 -0.81 -18.64 8.27
C PRO A 172 -0.38 -17.49 7.36
N LEU A 173 0.13 -17.84 6.18
CA LEU A 173 0.33 -16.92 5.07
C LEU A 173 -0.77 -17.13 4.04
N MET A 174 -1.41 -16.03 3.63
CA MET A 174 -2.41 -16.04 2.56
C MET A 174 -1.72 -16.02 1.20
N VAL A 175 -2.49 -16.23 0.13
CA VAL A 175 -2.03 -15.96 -1.24
C VAL A 175 -1.62 -14.50 -1.39
N LYS A 176 -0.61 -14.27 -2.23
CA LYS A 176 -0.16 -12.92 -2.55
C LYS A 176 -1.29 -12.10 -3.15
N SER A 177 -1.50 -10.91 -2.62
CA SER A 177 -2.60 -10.04 -3.06
C SER A 177 -2.28 -8.55 -2.93
N ASP A 178 -3.05 -7.75 -3.65
CA ASP A 178 -2.97 -6.30 -3.57
C ASP A 178 -3.69 -5.79 -2.31
N VAL A 179 -3.11 -4.78 -1.66
CA VAL A 179 -3.66 -4.17 -0.43
C VAL A 179 -4.07 -2.71 -0.64
N ASN A 180 -3.80 -2.16 -1.82
CA ASN A 180 -4.11 -0.81 -2.25
C ASN A 180 -4.68 -0.80 -3.67
N GLY A 181 -5.36 0.30 -4.02
CA GLY A 181 -5.97 0.48 -5.35
C GLY A 181 -7.26 -0.32 -5.53
N ASP A 182 -7.77 -0.32 -6.76
CA ASP A 182 -9.07 -0.90 -7.10
C ASP A 182 -9.08 -2.44 -6.95
N GLN A 183 -7.91 -3.06 -7.16
CA GLN A 183 -7.68 -4.49 -7.01
C GLN A 183 -7.33 -4.90 -5.57
N SER A 184 -7.40 -3.98 -4.61
CA SER A 184 -7.17 -4.30 -3.19
C SER A 184 -8.10 -5.42 -2.75
N ASN A 185 -7.57 -6.40 -2.02
CA ASN A 185 -8.39 -7.45 -1.43
C ASN A 185 -9.41 -6.86 -0.42
N GLU A 186 -10.53 -7.55 -0.25
CA GLU A 186 -11.66 -7.10 0.58
C GLU A 186 -11.28 -6.95 2.06
N VAL A 187 -10.37 -7.79 2.56
CA VAL A 187 -9.86 -7.68 3.94
C VAL A 187 -9.17 -6.33 4.16
N TYR A 188 -8.26 -5.93 3.27
CA TYR A 188 -7.55 -4.66 3.39
C TYR A 188 -8.44 -3.46 3.10
N LYS A 189 -9.41 -3.55 2.19
CA LYS A 189 -10.43 -2.49 2.02
C LYS A 189 -11.14 -2.24 3.35
N TRP A 190 -11.66 -3.30 3.96
CA TRP A 190 -12.36 -3.23 5.24
C TRP A 190 -11.47 -2.71 6.37
N LEU A 191 -10.24 -3.21 6.52
CA LEU A 191 -9.31 -2.76 7.56
C LEU A 191 -8.99 -1.27 7.47
N LYS A 192 -8.72 -0.76 6.26
CA LYS A 192 -8.37 0.64 6.03
C LYS A 192 -9.56 1.58 6.28
N GLU A 193 -10.78 1.13 6.04
CA GLU A 193 -12.01 1.86 6.35
C GLU A 193 -12.25 1.93 7.86
N ARG A 194 -12.02 0.83 8.58
CA ARG A 194 -12.25 0.78 10.04
C ARG A 194 -11.18 1.52 10.84
N LYS A 195 -9.94 1.57 10.34
CA LYS A 195 -8.88 2.31 11.02
C LYS A 195 -7.91 2.95 10.04
N ALA A 196 -8.03 4.27 9.91
CA ALA A 196 -7.07 5.08 9.17
C ALA A 196 -5.68 5.04 9.85
N GLY A 197 -4.64 5.20 9.05
CA GLY A 197 -3.26 5.31 9.51
C GLY A 197 -2.92 6.72 10.00
N LEU A 198 -1.63 6.98 10.10
CA LEU A 198 -1.11 8.27 10.53
C LEU A 198 -1.65 9.41 9.64
N LEU A 199 -2.01 10.53 10.26
CA LEU A 199 -2.60 11.71 9.59
C LEU A 199 -3.92 11.41 8.84
N GLY A 200 -4.66 10.37 9.23
CA GLY A 200 -5.94 10.00 8.59
C GLY A 200 -5.78 9.33 7.23
N LEU A 201 -4.55 8.95 6.85
CA LEU A 201 -4.28 8.30 5.57
C LEU A 201 -4.73 6.84 5.61
N THR A 202 -5.68 6.46 4.76
CA THR A 202 -6.22 5.10 4.72
C THR A 202 -5.26 4.14 3.99
N ARG A 203 -4.60 4.59 2.92
CA ARG A 203 -3.65 3.80 2.10
C ARG A 203 -2.54 3.16 2.94
N ILE A 204 -2.25 1.88 2.71
CA ILE A 204 -1.05 1.21 3.25
C ILE A 204 0.18 1.86 2.63
N LYS A 205 1.12 2.30 3.45
CA LYS A 205 2.31 3.06 3.03
C LYS A 205 3.46 2.14 2.62
N TRP A 206 3.64 1.02 3.32
CA TRP A 206 4.76 0.12 3.08
C TRP A 206 4.51 -1.29 3.61
N ASN A 207 5.46 -2.20 3.37
CA ASN A 207 5.48 -3.55 3.94
C ASN A 207 5.51 -3.51 5.47
N PHE A 208 4.93 -4.51 6.12
CA PHE A 208 4.86 -4.69 7.57
C PHE A 208 4.01 -3.65 8.33
N GLU A 209 3.00 -3.05 7.70
CA GLU A 209 1.91 -2.43 8.46
C GLU A 209 1.07 -3.52 9.14
N LYS A 210 0.52 -3.20 10.31
CA LYS A 210 -0.08 -4.17 11.22
C LYS A 210 -1.42 -3.66 11.70
N PHE A 211 -2.44 -4.51 11.70
CA PHE A 211 -3.75 -4.22 12.29
C PHE A 211 -4.03 -5.23 13.41
N LEU A 212 -4.45 -4.74 14.57
CA LEU A 212 -4.90 -5.59 15.68
C LEU A 212 -6.42 -5.57 15.76
N ILE A 213 -6.99 -6.75 15.82
CA ILE A 213 -8.42 -7.01 15.95
C ILE A 213 -8.66 -7.68 17.31
N ASP A 214 -9.63 -7.18 18.07
CA ASP A 214 -10.03 -7.75 19.36
C ASP A 214 -10.89 -9.02 19.21
N LYS A 215 -11.26 -9.65 20.34
CA LYS A 215 -12.03 -10.89 20.39
C LYS A 215 -13.46 -10.73 19.83
N GLU A 216 -13.94 -9.49 19.73
CA GLU A 216 -15.25 -9.11 19.21
C GLU A 216 -15.21 -8.77 17.71
N GLY A 217 -14.02 -8.70 17.10
CA GLY A 217 -13.84 -8.43 15.68
C GLY A 217 -13.68 -6.94 15.35
N ASN A 218 -13.37 -6.07 16.31
CA ASN A 218 -13.13 -4.65 16.09
C ASN A 218 -11.65 -4.35 15.85
N VAL A 219 -11.35 -3.44 14.93
CA VAL A 219 -9.98 -2.97 14.68
C VAL A 219 -9.56 -1.98 15.76
N VAL A 220 -8.79 -2.44 16.73
CA VAL A 220 -8.38 -1.64 17.90
C VAL A 220 -7.07 -0.90 17.67
N HIS A 221 -6.13 -1.45 16.91
CA HIS A 221 -4.86 -0.80 16.58
C HIS A 221 -4.46 -0.92 15.10
N ARG A 222 -3.68 0.07 14.65
CA ARG A 222 -2.97 0.06 13.37
C ARG A 222 -1.58 0.64 13.59
N TRP A 223 -0.53 -0.07 13.16
CA TRP A 223 0.85 0.38 13.29
C TRP A 223 1.56 0.45 11.95
N ALA A 224 2.45 1.43 11.85
CA ALA A 224 3.34 1.58 10.70
C ALA A 224 4.46 0.52 10.69
N SER A 225 5.09 0.36 9.54
CA SER A 225 6.23 -0.55 9.30
C SER A 225 7.35 -0.41 10.31
N THR A 226 7.61 0.79 10.80
CA THR A 226 8.67 1.09 11.77
C THR A 226 8.37 0.59 13.18
N THR A 227 7.11 0.29 13.50
CA THR A 227 6.76 -0.29 14.80
C THR A 227 7.14 -1.76 14.80
N ARG A 228 8.11 -2.10 15.63
CA ARG A 228 8.60 -3.48 15.76
C ARG A 228 7.60 -4.37 16.50
N PRO A 229 7.57 -5.69 16.25
CA PRO A 229 6.68 -6.62 16.93
C PRO A 229 6.82 -6.61 18.46
N GLU A 230 8.01 -6.40 19.00
CA GLU A 230 8.23 -6.38 20.45
C GLU A 230 7.55 -5.17 21.12
N ALA A 231 7.40 -4.06 20.38
CA ALA A 231 6.76 -2.86 20.90
C ALA A 231 5.23 -3.01 21.06
N ILE A 232 4.63 -3.97 20.35
CA ILE A 232 3.18 -4.22 20.41
C ILE A 232 2.79 -5.35 21.37
N ASP A 233 3.75 -6.05 21.97
CA ASP A 233 3.53 -7.21 22.85
C ASP A 233 2.53 -6.90 23.97
N LYS A 234 2.68 -5.75 24.64
CA LYS A 234 1.81 -5.34 25.75
C LYS A 234 0.36 -5.12 25.32
N GLU A 235 0.15 -4.53 24.15
CA GLU A 235 -1.20 -4.29 23.62
C GLU A 235 -1.89 -5.61 23.25
N VAL A 236 -1.14 -6.54 22.66
CA VAL A 236 -1.64 -7.89 22.39
C VAL A 236 -1.98 -8.63 23.69
N ALA A 237 -1.07 -8.62 24.67
CA ALA A 237 -1.27 -9.27 25.96
C ALA A 237 -2.50 -8.74 26.71
N LYS A 238 -2.81 -7.46 26.58
CA LYS A 238 -3.97 -6.83 27.21
C LYS A 238 -5.29 -7.39 26.68
N LEU A 239 -5.38 -7.70 25.39
CA LEU A 239 -6.61 -8.22 24.78
C LEU A 239 -6.81 -9.73 25.00
N LEU A 240 -5.75 -10.44 25.41
CA LEU A 240 -5.80 -11.88 25.65
C LEU A 240 -6.29 -12.24 27.05
N GLN A 241 -6.29 -11.28 27.99
CA GLN A 241 -6.82 -11.43 29.34
C GLN A 241 -8.34 -11.65 29.37
#